data_AF-A0A9E2NDH0-F1
#
_entry.id   AF-A0A9E2NDH0-F1
#
_cell.length_a   1.000
_cell.length_b   1.000
_cell.length_c   1.000
_cell.angle_alpha   90.00
_cell.angle_beta   90.00
_cell.angle_gamma   90.00
#
_symmetry.space_group_name_H-M   'P 1'
#
loop_
_entity.id
_entity.type
_entity.pdbx_description
1 polymer ?
#
loop_
_entity_poly.entity_id
_entity_poly.type
_entity_poly.pdbx_seq_one_letter_code
_entity_poly.pdbx_strand_id
1 'polypeptide(L)'
;MHFAGVLVFVTVETAINTFFYEGAGGLLGGAIVALGVAAFNMGISLWLGNGFRYHNLPGGKNQFIGWCSIIVFMCMALSMNLIFATFRVHYGQITDSGNWQQLRQAFFIAVQEAFGVFLLRFPDVDFNSFILFFIGLGCSGFAFYKGYTIDDKYPGHGELDRELKTAEQSLLALQKRTHEESSANLNQKIAEIQALRASLIQLVPTLNAIWAKAERSYAIFATNIAAIQGELDLVSNAYRGANRDTRTVPAPGYFGNPISVTPAMQEEQASLEEVHCRYVTNLESTHPIVETQTASLNQVLLEMHVNATALLAEFPARMTAIQVEAEQAIANEIPHNPLQVHA
;
A
#
# COMPACT_ATOMS: atom_id res chain seq x y z
N MET A 1 3.21 -12.48 19.66
CA MET A 1 4.24 -13.20 20.45
C MET A 1 3.74 -13.76 21.80
N HIS A 2 2.50 -13.49 22.24
CA HIS A 2 2.01 -13.90 23.58
C HIS A 2 1.74 -15.41 23.74
N PHE A 3 1.26 -16.10 22.71
CA PHE A 3 0.93 -17.53 22.77
C PHE A 3 2.15 -18.47 22.73
N ALA A 4 3.30 -18.00 22.24
CA ALA A 4 4.51 -18.82 22.13
C ALA A 4 5.06 -19.25 23.50
N GLY A 5 4.99 -18.38 24.52
CA GLY A 5 5.43 -18.71 25.88
C GLY A 5 4.53 -19.75 26.56
N VAL A 6 3.22 -19.70 26.32
CA VAL A 6 2.27 -20.70 26.85
C VAL A 6 2.51 -22.05 26.17
N LEU A 7 2.76 -22.06 24.86
CA LEU A 7 3.07 -23.28 24.11
C LEU A 7 4.32 -23.98 24.65
N VAL A 8 5.40 -23.25 24.97
CA VAL A 8 6.61 -23.81 25.56
C VAL A 8 6.31 -24.48 26.91
N PHE A 9 5.56 -23.81 27.78
CA PHE A 9 5.18 -24.40 29.07
C PHE A 9 4.26 -25.60 28.93
N VAL A 10 3.31 -25.60 27.97
CA VAL A 10 2.51 -26.77 27.64
C VAL A 10 3.39 -27.93 27.18
N THR A 11 4.42 -27.69 26.36
CA THR A 11 5.35 -28.74 25.92
C THR A 11 6.21 -29.29 27.07
N VAL A 12 6.69 -28.44 27.97
CA VAL A 12 7.48 -28.84 29.14
C VAL A 12 6.64 -29.66 30.11
N GLU A 13 5.44 -29.18 30.44
CA GLU A 13 4.47 -29.89 31.28
C GLU A 13 4.11 -31.25 30.67
N THR A 14 3.80 -31.27 29.37
CA THR A 14 3.49 -32.52 28.65
C THR A 14 4.66 -33.47 28.71
N ALA A 15 5.90 -33.02 28.47
CA ALA A 15 7.09 -33.86 28.52
C ALA A 15 7.33 -34.45 29.90
N ILE A 16 7.25 -33.63 30.96
CA ILE A 16 7.39 -34.07 32.35
C ILE A 16 6.29 -35.08 32.70
N ASN A 17 5.04 -34.76 32.37
CA ASN A 17 3.88 -35.60 32.67
C ASN A 17 3.93 -36.92 31.88
N THR A 18 4.48 -36.92 30.66
CA THR A 18 4.64 -38.12 29.82
C THR A 18 5.47 -39.20 30.53
N PHE A 19 6.59 -38.82 31.15
CA PHE A 19 7.43 -39.75 31.93
C PHE A 19 6.72 -40.32 33.15
N PHE A 20 5.73 -39.60 33.65
CA PHE A 20 4.99 -39.95 34.86
C PHE A 20 3.73 -40.77 34.58
N TYR A 21 3.18 -40.68 33.37
CA TYR A 21 2.07 -41.49 32.86
C TYR A 21 2.54 -42.69 32.01
N GLU A 22 3.70 -43.29 32.34
CA GLU A 22 4.14 -44.52 31.67
C GLU A 22 3.33 -45.71 32.20
N GLY A 23 2.36 -46.19 31.41
CA GLY A 23 1.50 -47.34 31.71
C GLY A 23 1.52 -48.38 30.60
N ALA A 24 0.48 -49.23 30.50
CA ALA A 24 0.41 -50.32 29.51
C ALA A 24 0.53 -49.87 28.03
N GLY A 25 0.26 -48.59 27.73
CA GLY A 25 0.40 -47.99 26.39
C GLY A 25 1.78 -47.41 26.06
N GLY A 26 2.76 -47.59 26.95
CA GLY A 26 4.10 -47.02 26.83
C GLY A 26 4.13 -45.49 26.82
N LEU A 27 5.28 -44.93 26.46
CA LEU A 27 5.53 -43.48 26.47
C LEU A 27 4.57 -42.70 25.54
N LEU A 28 4.13 -43.30 24.45
CA LEU A 28 3.21 -42.68 23.49
C LEU A 28 1.80 -42.52 24.08
N GLY A 29 1.27 -43.55 24.77
CA GLY A 29 -0.02 -43.47 25.45
C GLY A 29 -0.02 -42.45 26.59
N GLY A 30 1.08 -42.42 27.38
CA GLY A 30 1.29 -41.42 28.42
C GLY A 30 1.35 -40.00 27.88
N ALA A 31 1.98 -39.78 26.72
CA ALA A 31 2.08 -38.47 26.09
C ALA A 31 0.74 -37.89 25.66
N ILE A 32 -0.15 -38.70 25.10
CA ILE A 32 -1.49 -38.26 24.67
C ILE A 32 -2.32 -37.82 25.88
N VAL A 33 -2.27 -38.59 26.97
CA VAL A 33 -2.96 -38.27 28.23
C VAL A 33 -2.37 -37.01 28.86
N ALA A 34 -1.03 -36.93 28.95
CA ALA A 34 -0.31 -35.78 29.47
C ALA A 34 -0.64 -34.48 28.72
N LEU A 35 -0.71 -34.54 27.38
CA LEU A 35 -1.06 -33.39 26.55
C LEU A 35 -2.49 -32.91 26.81
N GLY A 36 -3.45 -33.84 26.90
CA GLY A 36 -4.85 -33.51 27.20
C GLY A 36 -5.01 -32.85 28.57
N VAL A 37 -4.33 -33.40 29.57
CA VAL A 37 -4.26 -32.85 30.93
C VAL A 37 -3.65 -31.44 30.94
N ALA A 38 -2.50 -31.26 30.29
CA ALA A 38 -1.81 -29.98 30.22
C ALA A 38 -2.64 -28.92 29.49
N ALA A 39 -3.23 -29.26 28.34
CA ALA A 39 -4.05 -28.36 27.54
C ALA A 39 -5.30 -27.90 28.32
N PHE A 40 -5.98 -28.82 29.01
CA PHE A 40 -7.18 -28.48 29.77
C PHE A 40 -6.85 -27.61 30.99
N ASN A 41 -5.86 -28.00 31.79
CA ASN A 41 -5.46 -27.29 33.00
C ASN A 41 -4.95 -25.87 32.69
N MET A 42 -4.03 -25.75 31.73
CA MET A 42 -3.50 -24.43 31.34
C MET A 42 -4.50 -23.60 30.57
N GLY A 43 -5.34 -24.21 29.73
CA GLY A 43 -6.38 -23.50 28.98
C GLY A 43 -7.39 -22.81 29.89
N ILE A 44 -7.90 -23.53 30.90
CA ILE A 44 -8.81 -22.96 31.89
C ILE A 44 -8.11 -21.91 32.76
N SER A 45 -6.87 -22.18 33.17
CA SER A 45 -6.08 -21.22 33.95
C SER A 45 -5.85 -19.91 33.19
N LEU A 46 -5.54 -19.99 31.90
CA LEU A 46 -5.40 -18.83 31.01
C LEU A 46 -6.71 -18.07 30.86
N TRP A 47 -7.83 -18.78 30.68
CA TRP A 47 -9.15 -18.16 30.58
C TRP A 47 -9.54 -17.42 31.87
N LEU A 48 -9.31 -18.04 33.04
CA LEU A 48 -9.57 -17.41 34.34
C LEU A 48 -8.62 -16.25 34.62
N GLY A 49 -7.37 -16.31 34.17
CA GLY A 49 -6.43 -15.19 34.21
C GLY A 49 -6.91 -13.99 33.40
N ASN A 50 -7.46 -14.24 32.22
CA ASN A 50 -8.11 -13.21 31.41
C ASN A 50 -9.44 -12.73 32.01
N GLY A 51 -10.10 -13.51 32.88
CA GLY A 51 -11.23 -13.06 33.68
C GLY A 51 -10.82 -12.20 34.88
N PHE A 52 -9.62 -12.44 35.43
CA PHE A 52 -9.13 -11.70 36.59
C PHE A 52 -8.95 -10.21 36.29
N ARG A 53 -8.51 -9.82 35.08
CA ARG A 53 -8.31 -8.42 34.67
C ARG A 53 -9.48 -7.47 34.97
N TYR A 54 -10.72 -7.99 35.02
CA TYR A 54 -11.91 -7.19 35.32
C TYR A 54 -11.91 -6.65 36.77
N HIS A 55 -11.03 -7.15 37.65
CA HIS A 55 -10.79 -6.58 38.98
C HIS A 55 -10.27 -5.14 38.93
N ASN A 56 -9.62 -4.74 37.82
CA ASN A 56 -9.06 -3.40 37.65
C ASN A 56 -10.13 -2.35 37.24
N LEU A 57 -11.31 -2.79 36.78
CA LEU A 57 -12.33 -1.86 36.30
C LEU A 57 -13.06 -1.17 37.46
N PRO A 58 -13.44 0.11 37.32
CA PRO A 58 -14.35 0.77 38.25
C PRO A 58 -15.78 0.20 38.07
N GLY A 59 -16.43 -0.16 39.18
CA GLY A 59 -17.81 -0.66 39.20
C GLY A 59 -17.94 -2.07 39.77
N GLY A 60 -18.80 -2.23 40.79
CA GLY A 60 -18.85 -3.45 41.62
C GLY A 60 -19.14 -4.75 40.88
N LYS A 61 -19.91 -4.72 39.78
CA LYS A 61 -20.24 -5.94 39.01
C LYS A 61 -19.03 -6.54 38.27
N ASN A 62 -18.19 -5.70 37.65
CA ASN A 62 -17.01 -6.15 36.92
C ASN A 62 -15.89 -6.58 37.88
N GLN A 63 -15.74 -5.85 38.98
CA GLN A 63 -14.81 -6.23 40.05
C GLN A 63 -15.17 -7.57 40.68
N PHE A 64 -16.47 -7.84 40.88
CA PHE A 64 -16.94 -9.13 41.38
C PHE A 64 -16.53 -10.27 40.44
N ILE A 65 -16.67 -10.11 39.13
CA ILE A 65 -16.22 -11.12 38.14
C ILE A 65 -14.71 -11.36 38.26
N GLY A 66 -13.91 -10.29 38.39
CA GLY A 66 -12.47 -10.40 38.57
C GLY A 66 -12.10 -11.20 39.82
N TRP A 67 -12.64 -10.82 40.98
CA TRP A 67 -12.40 -11.51 42.25
C TRP A 67 -12.94 -12.96 42.26
N CYS A 68 -14.10 -13.21 41.66
CA CYS A 68 -14.59 -14.57 41.47
C CYS A 68 -13.64 -15.40 40.60
N SER A 69 -13.02 -14.81 39.57
CA SER A 69 -12.11 -15.53 38.68
C SER A 69 -10.87 -16.06 39.41
N ILE A 70 -10.29 -15.29 40.34
CA ILE A 70 -9.15 -15.77 41.14
C ILE A 70 -9.57 -16.84 42.15
N ILE A 71 -10.75 -16.72 42.77
CA ILE A 71 -11.27 -17.74 43.70
C ILE A 71 -11.53 -19.05 42.96
N VAL A 72 -12.20 -18.98 41.81
CA VAL A 72 -12.45 -20.15 40.95
C VAL A 72 -11.14 -20.75 40.47
N PHE A 73 -10.15 -19.92 40.10
CA PHE A 73 -8.81 -20.39 39.74
C PHE A 73 -8.14 -21.15 40.89
N MET A 74 -8.12 -20.62 42.11
CA MET A 74 -7.49 -21.30 43.24
C MET A 74 -8.14 -22.65 43.53
N CYS A 75 -9.48 -22.71 43.53
CA CYS A 75 -10.22 -23.96 43.72
C CYS A 75 -9.94 -24.96 42.59
N MET A 76 -9.96 -24.49 41.33
CA MET A 76 -9.78 -25.33 40.15
C MET A 76 -8.34 -25.83 40.01
N ALA A 77 -7.35 -24.96 40.22
CA ALA A 77 -5.93 -25.32 40.17
C ALA A 77 -5.60 -26.34 41.26
N LEU A 78 -6.11 -26.16 42.48
CA LEU A 78 -5.90 -27.14 43.55
C LEU A 78 -6.57 -28.48 43.23
N SER A 79 -7.84 -28.45 42.83
CA SER A 79 -8.63 -29.66 42.57
C SER A 79 -8.10 -30.43 41.37
N MET A 80 -7.84 -29.76 40.24
CA MET A 80 -7.38 -30.41 39.00
C MET A 80 -5.99 -31.02 39.15
N ASN A 81 -5.03 -30.28 39.72
CA ASN A 81 -3.69 -30.83 39.93
C ASN A 81 -3.70 -32.02 40.89
N LEU A 82 -4.58 -32.01 41.91
CA LEU A 82 -4.77 -33.14 42.81
C LEU A 82 -5.43 -34.33 42.11
N ILE A 83 -6.46 -34.10 41.29
CA ILE A 83 -7.10 -35.14 40.46
C ILE A 83 -6.06 -35.79 39.55
N PHE A 84 -5.19 -35.03 38.90
CA PHE A 84 -4.18 -35.58 38.01
C PHE A 84 -3.09 -36.34 38.76
N ALA A 85 -2.66 -35.86 39.93
CA ALA A 85 -1.75 -36.60 40.80
C ALA A 85 -2.34 -37.95 41.23
N THR A 86 -3.58 -37.99 41.70
CA THR A 86 -4.26 -39.24 42.09
C THR A 86 -4.55 -40.13 40.88
N PHE A 87 -4.93 -39.53 39.75
CA PHE A 87 -5.19 -40.26 38.51
C PHE A 87 -3.96 -41.00 38.01
N ARG A 88 -2.76 -40.42 38.17
CA ARG A 88 -1.50 -41.07 37.82
C ARG A 88 -1.27 -42.37 38.60
N VAL A 89 -1.64 -42.42 39.88
CA VAL A 89 -1.55 -43.66 40.70
C VAL A 89 -2.44 -44.77 40.13
N HIS A 90 -3.70 -44.45 39.80
CA HIS A 90 -4.65 -45.40 39.21
C HIS A 90 -4.33 -45.74 37.76
N TYR A 91 -3.73 -44.81 37.01
CA TYR A 91 -3.31 -45.02 35.63
C TYR A 91 -2.22 -46.09 35.53
N GLY A 92 -1.29 -46.13 36.49
CA GLY A 92 -0.25 -47.17 36.56
C GLY A 92 -0.79 -48.59 36.81
N GLN A 93 -2.07 -48.72 37.17
CA GLN A 93 -2.73 -50.01 37.41
C GLN A 93 -3.55 -50.49 36.21
N ILE A 94 -3.62 -49.70 35.13
CA ILE A 94 -4.37 -50.04 33.91
C ILE A 94 -3.54 -51.02 33.07
N THR A 95 -4.11 -52.20 32.81
CA THR A 95 -3.47 -53.27 32.02
C THR A 95 -3.63 -53.09 30.51
N ASP A 96 -4.67 -52.36 30.07
CA ASP A 96 -4.93 -52.06 28.65
C ASP A 96 -5.29 -50.57 28.47
N SER A 97 -4.34 -49.79 27.95
CA SER A 97 -4.50 -48.36 27.69
C SER A 97 -5.49 -48.03 26.57
N GLY A 98 -5.84 -49.01 25.72
CA GLY A 98 -6.84 -48.84 24.65
C GLY A 98 -8.29 -48.93 25.16
N ASN A 99 -8.49 -49.41 26.39
CA ASN A 99 -9.81 -49.59 26.97
C ASN A 99 -10.31 -48.30 27.65
N TRP A 100 -11.07 -47.51 26.89
CA TRP A 100 -11.65 -46.23 27.33
C TRP A 100 -12.47 -46.34 28.63
N GLN A 101 -13.09 -47.50 28.88
CA GLN A 101 -13.90 -47.70 30.08
C GLN A 101 -13.03 -47.77 31.35
N GLN A 102 -11.85 -48.40 31.28
CA GLN A 102 -10.91 -48.48 32.39
C GLN A 102 -10.30 -47.10 32.69
N LEU A 103 -9.94 -46.36 31.63
CA LEU A 103 -9.42 -44.98 31.76
C LEU A 103 -10.43 -44.05 32.44
N ARG A 104 -11.71 -44.13 32.01
CA ARG A 104 -12.81 -43.36 32.59
C ARG A 104 -13.03 -43.72 34.06
N GLN A 105 -12.97 -45.00 34.40
CA GLN A 105 -13.14 -45.48 35.78
C GLN A 105 -12.00 -45.00 36.68
N ALA A 106 -10.74 -45.13 36.24
CA ALA A 106 -9.57 -44.61 36.97
C ALA A 106 -9.68 -43.10 37.21
N PHE A 107 -10.15 -42.34 36.21
CA PHE A 107 -10.39 -40.91 36.35
C PHE A 107 -11.47 -40.59 37.39
N PHE A 108 -12.61 -41.28 37.39
CA PHE A 108 -13.67 -41.03 38.39
C PHE A 108 -13.26 -41.38 39.81
N ILE A 109 -12.51 -42.47 39.99
CA ILE A 109 -11.95 -42.83 41.31
C ILE A 109 -11.00 -41.73 41.78
N ALA A 110 -10.11 -41.27 40.90
CA ALA A 110 -9.19 -40.17 41.20
C ALA A 110 -9.92 -38.86 41.54
N VAL A 111 -11.02 -38.54 40.84
CA VAL A 111 -11.89 -37.41 41.17
C VAL A 111 -12.46 -37.56 42.58
N GLN A 112 -13.07 -38.71 42.89
CA GLN A 112 -13.68 -38.94 44.20
C GLN A 112 -12.66 -38.85 45.34
N GLU A 113 -11.47 -39.42 45.16
CA GLU A 113 -10.39 -39.39 46.15
C GLU A 113 -9.78 -37.99 46.31
N ALA A 114 -9.57 -37.25 45.21
CA ALA A 114 -9.08 -35.89 45.25
C ALA A 114 -10.07 -34.94 45.96
N PHE A 115 -11.38 -35.07 45.71
CA PHE A 115 -12.38 -34.29 46.43
C PHE A 115 -12.50 -34.68 47.92
N GLY A 116 -12.05 -35.88 48.30
CA GLY A 116 -11.95 -36.32 49.69
C GLY A 116 -11.08 -35.40 50.56
N VAL A 117 -10.12 -34.68 49.98
CA VAL A 117 -9.25 -33.73 50.70
C VAL A 117 -10.06 -32.59 51.32
N PHE A 118 -11.14 -32.15 50.68
CA PHE A 118 -12.03 -31.13 51.24
C PHE A 118 -12.81 -31.62 52.47
N LEU A 119 -12.87 -32.95 52.67
CA LEU A 119 -13.43 -33.62 53.85
C LEU A 119 -12.34 -34.08 54.82
N LEU A 120 -11.11 -33.55 54.72
CA LEU A 120 -9.93 -33.94 55.50
C LEU A 120 -9.48 -35.39 55.30
N ARG A 121 -9.86 -36.04 54.19
CA ARG A 121 -9.38 -37.36 53.79
C ARG A 121 -8.35 -37.22 52.69
N PHE A 122 -7.08 -37.41 53.03
CA PHE A 122 -5.99 -37.31 52.06
C PHE A 122 -5.88 -38.59 51.20
N PRO A 123 -5.73 -38.48 49.88
CA PRO A 123 -5.48 -39.62 49.00
C PRO A 123 -4.06 -40.15 49.21
N ASP A 124 -3.89 -41.46 49.02
CA ASP A 124 -2.58 -42.11 49.07
C ASP A 124 -1.80 -41.82 47.78
N VAL A 125 -1.06 -40.72 47.76
CA VAL A 125 -0.20 -40.31 46.63
C VAL A 125 1.26 -40.66 46.89
N ASP A 126 1.93 -41.25 45.89
CA ASP A 126 3.37 -41.50 45.92
C ASP A 126 4.17 -40.22 45.68
N PHE A 127 5.48 -40.26 45.98
CA PHE A 127 6.36 -39.10 45.83
C PHE A 127 6.37 -38.53 44.41
N ASN A 128 6.23 -39.36 43.37
CA ASN A 128 6.20 -38.87 42.00
C ASN A 128 4.88 -38.16 41.66
N SER A 129 3.74 -38.63 42.19
CA SER A 129 2.45 -37.91 42.07
C SER A 129 2.46 -36.60 42.85
N PHE A 130 3.17 -36.54 43.97
CA PHE A 130 3.37 -35.30 44.72
C PHE A 130 4.18 -34.27 43.94
N ILE A 131 5.26 -34.68 43.25
CA ILE A 131 6.02 -33.81 42.34
C ILE A 131 5.12 -33.31 41.20
N LEU A 132 4.33 -34.20 40.59
CA LEU A 132 3.40 -33.88 39.50
C LEU A 132 2.41 -32.78 39.91
N PHE A 133 1.89 -32.87 41.14
CA PHE A 133 0.98 -31.89 41.71
C PHE A 133 1.59 -30.48 41.77
N PHE A 134 2.81 -30.32 42.29
CA PHE A 134 3.44 -29.01 42.42
C PHE A 134 3.88 -28.43 41.08
N ILE A 135 4.39 -29.27 40.17
CA ILE A 135 4.76 -28.84 38.82
C ILE A 135 3.52 -28.34 38.09
N GLY A 136 2.43 -29.12 38.11
CA GLY A 136 1.16 -28.72 37.52
C GLY A 136 0.59 -27.45 38.14
N LEU A 137 0.70 -27.26 39.46
CA LEU A 137 0.29 -26.03 40.14
C LEU A 137 1.11 -24.80 39.67
N GLY A 138 2.42 -24.96 39.53
CA GLY A 138 3.31 -23.93 38.99
C GLY A 138 2.94 -23.55 37.56
N CYS A 139 2.67 -24.54 36.72
CA CYS A 139 2.23 -24.34 35.33
C CYS A 139 0.85 -23.68 35.23
N SER A 140 -0.14 -24.09 36.05
CA SER A 140 -1.44 -23.41 36.16
C SER A 140 -1.26 -21.94 36.56
N GLY A 141 -0.41 -21.66 37.55
CA GLY A 141 -0.11 -20.30 38.01
C GLY A 141 0.53 -19.44 36.91
N PHE A 142 1.49 -19.99 36.17
CA PHE A 142 2.11 -19.29 35.04
C PHE A 142 1.10 -19.02 33.92
N ALA A 143 0.26 -20.00 33.57
CA ALA A 143 -0.79 -19.84 32.56
C ALA A 143 -1.81 -18.76 32.97
N PHE A 144 -2.20 -18.71 34.24
CA PHE A 144 -3.05 -17.66 34.79
C PHE A 144 -2.41 -16.27 34.69
N TYR A 145 -1.15 -16.13 35.12
CA TYR A 145 -0.41 -14.88 34.98
C TYR A 145 -0.32 -14.44 33.51
N LYS A 146 -0.07 -15.37 32.59
CA LYS A 146 -0.06 -15.06 31.16
C LYS A 146 -1.42 -14.65 30.64
N GLY A 147 -2.50 -15.30 31.06
CA GLY A 147 -3.87 -14.91 30.74
C GLY A 147 -4.20 -13.49 31.21
N TYR A 148 -3.73 -13.10 32.40
CA TYR A 148 -3.90 -11.74 32.92
C TYR A 148 -3.17 -10.67 32.09
N THR A 149 -2.02 -11.01 31.50
CA THR A 149 -1.18 -10.10 30.70
C THR A 149 -1.34 -10.25 29.18
N ILE A 150 -2.37 -10.96 28.72
CA ILE A 150 -2.54 -11.26 27.29
C ILE A 150 -2.89 -10.02 26.46
N ASP A 151 -3.54 -9.07 27.10
CA ASP A 151 -3.95 -7.79 26.54
C ASP A 151 -3.71 -6.71 27.60
N ASP A 152 -4.42 -5.57 27.52
CA ASP A 152 -4.35 -4.56 28.57
C ASP A 152 -4.92 -5.05 29.91
N LYS A 153 -4.27 -4.64 31.01
CA LYS A 153 -4.74 -4.85 32.38
C LYS A 153 -6.11 -4.20 32.61
N TYR A 154 -6.42 -3.14 31.85
CA TYR A 154 -7.71 -2.49 31.83
C TYR A 154 -8.49 -2.87 30.57
N PRO A 155 -9.49 -3.77 30.67
CA PRO A 155 -10.32 -4.15 29.55
C PRO A 155 -10.95 -2.94 28.85
N GLY A 156 -10.92 -2.92 27.51
CA GLY A 156 -11.51 -1.88 26.67
C GLY A 156 -10.53 -0.79 26.21
N HIS A 157 -9.47 -0.50 26.96
CA HIS A 157 -8.47 0.50 26.55
C HIS A 157 -7.64 0.05 25.34
N GLY A 158 -7.31 -1.25 25.25
CA GLY A 158 -6.58 -1.80 24.12
C GLY A 158 -7.35 -1.74 22.80
N GLU A 159 -8.68 -1.83 22.82
CA GLU A 159 -9.51 -1.67 21.61
C GLU A 159 -9.53 -0.19 21.18
N LEU A 160 -9.74 0.72 22.13
CA LEU A 160 -9.71 2.17 21.89
C LEU A 160 -8.36 2.64 21.32
N ASP A 161 -7.24 2.15 21.86
CA ASP A 161 -5.89 2.47 21.35
C ASP A 161 -5.68 1.96 19.92
N ARG A 162 -6.21 0.79 19.58
CA ARG A 162 -6.15 0.26 18.21
C ARG A 162 -7.03 1.05 17.25
N GLU A 163 -8.22 1.45 17.67
CA GLU A 163 -9.10 2.33 16.89
C GLU A 163 -8.45 3.68 16.64
N LEU A 164 -7.87 4.30 17.68
CA LEU A 164 -7.12 5.56 17.58
C LEU A 164 -5.96 5.43 16.60
N LYS A 165 -5.12 4.40 16.73
CA LYS A 165 -4.01 4.15 15.80
C LYS A 165 -4.48 3.94 14.37
N THR A 166 -5.61 3.25 14.18
CA THR A 166 -6.18 3.02 12.85
C THR A 166 -6.68 4.34 12.26
N ALA A 167 -7.35 5.18 13.05
CA ALA A 167 -7.79 6.51 12.65
C ALA A 167 -6.60 7.41 12.29
N GLU A 168 -5.56 7.47 13.13
CA GLU A 168 -4.32 8.21 12.86
C GLU A 168 -3.66 7.77 11.55
N GLN A 169 -3.55 6.45 11.33
CA GLN A 169 -2.99 5.91 10.08
C GLN A 169 -3.82 6.30 8.86
N SER A 170 -5.15 6.26 8.97
CA SER A 170 -6.04 6.67 7.88
C SER A 170 -5.92 8.16 7.55
N LEU A 171 -5.77 9.00 8.57
CA LEU A 171 -5.58 10.45 8.43
C LEU A 171 -4.25 10.76 7.75
N LEU A 172 -3.16 10.11 8.18
CA LEU A 172 -1.85 10.24 7.54
C LEU A 172 -1.86 9.77 6.08
N ALA A 173 -2.56 8.67 5.79
CA ALA A 173 -2.72 8.18 4.42
C ALA A 173 -3.49 9.17 3.54
N LEU A 174 -4.57 9.76 4.06
CA LEU A 174 -5.35 10.77 3.35
C LEU A 174 -4.52 12.03 3.06
N GLN A 175 -3.79 12.54 4.07
CA GLN A 175 -2.89 13.69 3.92
C GLN A 175 -1.86 13.46 2.80
N LYS A 176 -1.19 12.31 2.84
CA LYS A 176 -0.18 11.94 1.83
C LYS A 176 -0.79 11.86 0.45
N ARG A 177 -1.95 11.21 0.31
CA ARG A 177 -2.66 11.08 -0.97
C ARG A 177 -3.05 12.44 -1.54
N THR A 178 -3.64 13.33 -0.73
CA THR A 178 -4.03 14.67 -1.18
C THR A 178 -2.83 15.50 -1.62
N HIS A 179 -1.70 15.38 -0.92
CA HIS A 179 -0.46 16.04 -1.31
C HIS A 179 0.07 15.51 -2.66
N GLU A 180 0.13 14.18 -2.84
CA GLU A 180 0.58 13.55 -4.07
C GLU A 180 -0.32 13.89 -5.27
N GLU A 181 -1.65 13.83 -5.10
CA GLU A 181 -2.62 14.18 -6.15
C GLU A 181 -2.49 15.66 -6.55
N SER A 182 -2.35 16.56 -5.57
CA SER A 182 -2.20 17.99 -5.82
C SER A 182 -0.88 18.30 -6.55
N SER A 183 0.23 17.69 -6.12
CA SER A 183 1.54 17.85 -6.77
C SER A 183 1.52 17.29 -8.20
N ALA A 184 0.89 16.13 -8.42
CA ALA A 184 0.78 15.53 -9.74
C ALA A 184 -0.02 16.41 -10.71
N ASN A 185 -1.18 16.92 -10.27
CA ASN A 185 -2.00 17.84 -11.07
C ASN A 185 -1.23 19.12 -11.43
N LEU A 186 -0.48 19.67 -10.48
CA LEU A 186 0.32 20.87 -10.69
C LEU A 186 1.44 20.64 -11.71
N ASN A 187 2.17 19.54 -11.58
CA ASN A 187 3.23 19.15 -12.51
C ASN A 187 2.67 18.89 -13.92
N GLN A 188 1.48 18.28 -14.04
CA GLN A 188 0.81 18.10 -15.32
C GLN A 188 0.49 19.45 -15.98
N LYS A 189 -0.07 20.41 -15.24
CA LYS A 189 -0.38 21.75 -15.77
C LYS A 189 0.86 22.52 -16.19
N ILE A 190 1.95 22.41 -15.43
CA ILE A 190 3.25 22.98 -15.83
C ILE A 190 3.72 22.36 -17.14
N ALA A 191 3.64 21.03 -17.29
CA ALA A 191 4.05 20.35 -18.51
C ALA A 191 3.19 20.75 -19.72
N GLU A 192 1.87 20.89 -19.56
CA GLU A 192 0.96 21.38 -20.61
C GLU A 192 1.36 22.78 -21.09
N ILE A 193 1.65 23.71 -20.17
CA ILE A 193 2.09 25.07 -20.50
C ILE A 193 3.45 25.07 -21.18
N GLN A 194 4.40 24.25 -20.71
CA GLN A 194 5.71 24.09 -21.35
C GLN A 194 5.61 23.55 -22.78
N ALA A 195 4.71 22.59 -23.02
CA ALA A 195 4.45 22.07 -24.36
C ALA A 195 3.86 23.14 -25.29
N LEU A 196 2.91 23.94 -24.80
CA LEU A 196 2.33 25.05 -25.56
C LEU A 196 3.38 26.12 -25.89
N ARG A 197 4.25 26.44 -24.93
CA ARG A 197 5.37 27.35 -25.15
C ARG A 197 6.33 26.81 -26.22
N ALA A 198 6.68 25.53 -26.13
CA ALA A 198 7.58 24.90 -27.10
C ALA A 198 6.98 24.94 -28.52
N SER A 199 5.68 24.67 -28.68
CA SER A 199 5.02 24.73 -29.98
C SER A 199 5.00 26.14 -30.57
N LEU A 200 4.75 27.18 -29.74
CA LEU A 200 4.82 28.58 -30.17
C LEU A 200 6.22 28.98 -30.65
N ILE A 201 7.26 28.60 -29.90
CA ILE A 201 8.66 28.87 -30.26
C ILE A 201 9.03 28.20 -31.60
N GLN A 202 8.48 27.02 -31.89
CA GLN A 202 8.76 26.28 -33.12
C GLN A 202 8.03 26.83 -34.36
N LEU A 203 7.04 27.71 -34.19
CA LEU A 203 6.24 28.22 -35.31
C LEU A 203 7.07 29.02 -36.32
N VAL A 204 7.90 29.96 -35.85
CA VAL A 204 8.75 30.80 -36.71
C VAL A 204 9.81 29.97 -37.46
N PRO A 205 10.59 29.09 -36.79
CA PRO A 205 11.50 28.17 -37.49
C PRO A 205 10.80 27.29 -38.53
N THR A 206 9.58 26.82 -38.24
CA THR A 206 8.79 26.00 -39.17
C THR A 206 8.42 26.79 -40.42
N LEU A 207 7.95 28.04 -40.26
CA LEU A 207 7.65 28.92 -41.39
C LEU A 207 8.89 29.18 -42.24
N ASN A 208 10.04 29.44 -41.62
CA ASN A 208 11.31 29.64 -42.33
C ASN A 208 11.74 28.39 -43.11
N ALA A 209 11.57 27.20 -42.53
CA ALA A 209 11.89 25.94 -43.19
C ALA A 209 10.97 25.67 -44.40
N ILE A 210 9.67 25.95 -44.27
CA ILE A 210 8.71 25.84 -45.37
C ILE A 210 9.09 26.81 -46.50
N TRP A 211 9.43 28.05 -46.16
CA TRP A 211 9.87 29.05 -47.14
C TRP A 211 11.14 28.61 -47.89
N ALA A 212 12.18 28.21 -47.15
CA ALA A 212 13.43 27.73 -47.75
C ALA A 212 13.21 26.53 -48.70
N LYS A 213 12.24 25.66 -48.39
CA LYS A 213 11.85 24.56 -49.28
C LYS A 213 11.13 25.04 -50.55
N ALA A 214 10.26 26.04 -50.43
CA ALA A 214 9.57 26.63 -51.57
C ALA A 214 10.57 27.31 -52.52
N GLU A 215 11.47 28.13 -51.98
CA GLU A 215 12.53 28.80 -52.72
C GLU A 215 13.44 27.81 -53.47
N ARG A 216 13.85 26.72 -52.79
CA ARG A 216 14.66 25.67 -53.42
C ARG A 216 13.92 24.95 -54.54
N SER A 217 12.64 24.63 -54.34
CA SER A 217 11.81 23.99 -55.36
C SER A 217 11.69 24.87 -56.61
N TYR A 218 11.51 26.17 -56.42
CA TYR A 218 11.47 27.14 -57.51
C TYR A 218 12.80 27.23 -58.26
N ALA A 219 13.93 27.30 -57.55
CA ALA A 219 15.25 27.35 -58.18
C ALA A 219 15.51 26.10 -59.06
N ILE A 220 15.10 24.92 -58.58
CA ILE A 220 15.17 23.67 -59.36
C ILE A 220 14.25 23.75 -60.59
N PHE A 221 13.02 24.20 -60.42
CA PHE A 221 12.07 24.36 -61.52
C PHE A 221 12.61 25.31 -62.59
N ALA A 222 13.13 26.48 -62.22
CA ALA A 222 13.72 27.44 -63.13
C ALA A 222 14.91 26.85 -63.91
N THR A 223 15.77 26.09 -63.22
CA THR A 223 16.89 25.37 -63.84
C THR A 223 16.40 24.34 -64.86
N ASN A 224 15.37 23.56 -64.52
CA ASN A 224 14.80 22.55 -65.41
C ASN A 224 14.16 23.16 -66.65
N ILE A 225 13.43 24.28 -66.53
CA ILE A 225 12.86 24.94 -67.70
C ILE A 225 13.96 25.49 -68.61
N ALA A 226 15.02 26.08 -68.05
CA ALA A 226 16.16 26.54 -68.83
C ALA A 226 16.84 25.39 -69.60
N ALA A 227 16.96 24.21 -68.98
CA ALA A 227 17.47 23.02 -69.63
C ALA A 227 16.56 22.54 -70.76
N ILE A 228 15.24 22.43 -70.51
CA ILE A 228 14.25 22.05 -71.52
C ILE A 228 14.24 23.02 -72.71
N GLN A 229 14.34 24.33 -72.45
CA GLN A 229 14.44 25.34 -73.51
C GLN A 229 15.69 25.12 -74.36
N GLY A 230 16.84 24.87 -73.74
CA GLY A 230 18.09 24.57 -74.46
C GLY A 230 18.01 23.29 -75.30
N GLU A 231 17.41 22.23 -74.78
CA GLU A 231 17.18 20.98 -75.50
C GLU A 231 16.19 21.17 -76.67
N LEU A 232 15.11 21.92 -76.45
CA LEU A 232 14.13 22.25 -77.47
C LEU A 232 14.76 23.05 -78.61
N ASP A 233 15.61 24.03 -78.28
CA ASP A 233 16.34 24.81 -79.28
C ASP A 233 17.29 23.93 -80.07
N LEU A 234 18.01 23.00 -79.42
CA LEU A 234 18.90 22.05 -80.09
C LEU A 234 18.13 21.15 -81.07
N VAL A 235 17.06 20.50 -80.61
CA VAL A 235 16.24 19.59 -81.42
C VAL A 235 15.53 20.32 -82.56
N SER A 236 14.95 21.49 -82.27
CA SER A 236 14.27 22.32 -83.27
C SER A 236 15.24 22.79 -84.35
N ASN A 237 16.44 23.25 -83.97
CA ASN A 237 17.44 23.70 -84.93
C ASN A 237 18.00 22.54 -85.77
N ALA A 238 18.24 21.37 -85.16
CA ALA A 238 18.67 20.18 -85.90
C ALA A 238 17.63 19.74 -86.94
N TYR A 239 16.35 19.69 -86.55
CA TYR A 239 15.24 19.39 -87.47
C TYR A 239 15.13 20.43 -88.58
N ARG A 240 15.14 21.72 -88.23
CA ARG A 240 15.02 22.83 -89.20
C ARG A 240 16.20 22.85 -90.18
N GLY A 241 17.41 22.53 -89.72
CA GLY A 241 18.61 22.40 -90.55
C GLY A 241 18.46 21.25 -91.57
N ALA A 242 18.22 20.04 -91.07
CA ALA A 242 18.03 18.87 -91.93
C ALA A 242 16.88 19.04 -92.94
N ASN A 243 15.79 19.71 -92.54
CA ASN A 243 14.67 20.00 -93.42
C ASN A 243 15.02 21.03 -94.52
N ARG A 244 15.82 22.06 -94.20
CA ARG A 244 16.33 23.04 -95.18
C ARG A 244 17.25 22.38 -96.20
N ASP A 245 18.09 21.44 -95.75
CA ASP A 245 19.07 20.75 -96.61
C ASP A 245 18.41 19.80 -97.61
N THR A 246 17.23 19.25 -97.28
CA THR A 246 16.54 18.23 -98.10
C THR A 246 15.36 18.75 -98.90
N ARG A 247 14.89 19.99 -98.64
CA ARG A 247 13.72 20.57 -99.32
C ARG A 247 14.06 21.07 -100.72
N THR A 248 13.12 20.86 -101.64
CA THR A 248 13.12 21.42 -103.00
C THR A 248 12.28 22.71 -103.11
N VAL A 249 11.60 23.12 -102.03
CA VAL A 249 10.75 24.30 -101.94
C VAL A 249 11.13 25.17 -100.74
N PRO A 250 10.92 26.50 -100.76
CA PRO A 250 11.33 27.41 -99.69
C PRO A 250 10.85 26.95 -98.30
N ALA A 251 11.67 27.17 -97.27
CA ALA A 251 11.34 26.78 -95.90
C ALA A 251 10.07 27.51 -95.40
N PRO A 252 9.25 26.87 -94.55
CA PRO A 252 8.06 27.52 -93.99
C PRO A 252 8.43 28.78 -93.18
N GLY A 253 7.66 29.86 -93.30
CA GLY A 253 7.96 31.14 -92.64
C GLY A 253 8.08 31.06 -91.11
N TYR A 254 7.37 30.11 -90.46
CA TYR A 254 7.44 29.92 -89.01
C TYR A 254 8.78 29.34 -88.52
N PHE A 255 9.67 28.85 -89.40
CA PHE A 255 11.01 28.40 -89.02
C PHE A 255 11.90 29.54 -88.51
N GLY A 256 11.55 30.80 -88.82
CA GLY A 256 12.23 31.98 -88.27
C GLY A 256 11.83 32.31 -86.83
N ASN A 257 10.75 31.72 -86.31
CA ASN A 257 10.26 32.01 -84.98
C ASN A 257 10.87 31.03 -83.96
N PRO A 258 11.50 31.51 -82.88
CA PRO A 258 11.95 30.65 -81.79
C PRO A 258 10.73 30.02 -81.09
N ILE A 259 10.87 28.77 -80.66
CA ILE A 259 9.85 28.10 -79.84
C ILE A 259 10.25 28.37 -78.39
N SER A 260 9.41 29.03 -77.61
CA SER A 260 9.74 29.48 -76.26
C SER A 260 8.80 28.87 -75.22
N VAL A 261 9.37 28.31 -74.16
CA VAL A 261 8.67 27.86 -72.94
C VAL A 261 8.66 28.96 -71.86
N THR A 262 9.24 30.12 -72.14
CA THR A 262 9.47 31.23 -71.20
C THR A 262 8.19 31.90 -70.64
N PRO A 263 7.05 32.00 -71.36
CA PRO A 263 5.82 32.58 -70.80
C PRO A 263 5.32 31.86 -69.55
N ALA A 264 5.44 30.52 -69.52
CA ALA A 264 5.06 29.72 -68.36
C ALA A 264 5.98 29.97 -67.13
N MET A 265 7.25 30.39 -67.35
CA MET A 265 8.14 30.76 -66.24
C MET A 265 7.76 32.10 -65.61
N GLN A 266 7.31 33.06 -66.42
CA GLN A 266 6.98 34.41 -65.95
C GLN A 266 5.72 34.40 -65.06
N GLU A 267 4.72 33.59 -65.42
CA GLU A 267 3.51 33.38 -64.60
C GLU A 267 3.83 32.72 -63.24
N GLU A 268 4.68 31.69 -63.25
CA GLU A 268 5.08 30.99 -62.03
C GLU A 268 5.98 31.86 -61.13
N GLN A 269 6.83 32.71 -61.73
CA GLN A 269 7.68 33.66 -61.00
C GLN A 269 6.87 34.75 -60.31
N ALA A 270 5.88 35.32 -61.00
CA ALA A 270 4.96 36.28 -60.39
C ALA A 270 4.17 35.66 -59.23
N SER A 271 3.78 34.38 -59.37
CA SER A 271 3.12 33.62 -58.31
C SER A 271 4.01 33.41 -57.08
N LEU A 272 5.31 33.14 -57.28
CA LEU A 272 6.27 33.02 -56.17
C LEU A 272 6.48 34.35 -55.44
N GLU A 273 6.58 35.46 -56.17
CA GLU A 273 6.73 36.79 -55.58
C GLU A 273 5.50 37.17 -54.73
N GLU A 274 4.30 36.84 -55.19
CA GLU A 274 3.07 37.02 -54.40
C GLU A 274 3.11 36.17 -53.12
N VAL A 275 3.52 34.90 -53.22
CA VAL A 275 3.67 34.00 -52.06
C VAL A 275 4.75 34.51 -51.11
N HIS A 276 5.86 35.07 -51.61
CA HIS A 276 6.91 35.69 -50.79
C HIS A 276 6.37 36.88 -49.99
N CYS A 277 5.65 37.78 -50.67
CA CYS A 277 5.06 38.96 -50.03
C CYS A 277 4.08 38.55 -48.92
N ARG A 278 3.25 37.52 -49.15
CA ARG A 278 2.38 36.93 -48.15
C ARG A 278 3.15 36.29 -47.00
N TYR A 279 4.24 35.58 -47.27
CA TYR A 279 5.10 34.99 -46.24
C TYR A 279 5.74 36.06 -45.35
N VAL A 280 6.32 37.12 -45.92
CA VAL A 280 6.91 38.24 -45.17
C VAL A 280 5.86 38.93 -44.29
N THR A 281 4.69 39.23 -44.85
CA THR A 281 3.57 39.82 -44.10
C THR A 281 3.13 38.92 -42.93
N ASN A 282 3.04 37.61 -43.16
CA ASN A 282 2.72 36.64 -42.12
C ASN A 282 3.82 36.54 -41.07
N LEU A 283 5.10 36.62 -41.45
CA LEU A 283 6.23 36.58 -40.52
C LEU A 283 6.25 37.82 -39.62
N GLU A 284 6.09 39.01 -40.21
CA GLU A 284 6.06 40.30 -39.50
C GLU A 284 4.89 40.39 -38.51
N SER A 285 3.74 39.80 -38.84
CA SER A 285 2.61 39.72 -37.92
C SER A 285 2.77 38.61 -36.86
N THR A 286 3.37 37.48 -37.21
CA THR A 286 3.48 36.32 -36.31
C THR A 286 4.60 36.47 -35.27
N HIS A 287 5.75 37.05 -35.63
CA HIS A 287 6.89 37.22 -34.73
C HIS A 287 6.56 37.97 -33.43
N PRO A 288 5.95 39.18 -33.46
CA PRO A 288 5.62 39.91 -32.24
C PRO A 288 4.56 39.19 -31.39
N ILE A 289 3.64 38.45 -32.03
CA ILE A 289 2.64 37.64 -31.33
C ILE A 289 3.34 36.50 -30.57
N VAL A 290 4.26 35.79 -31.22
CA VAL A 290 5.01 34.69 -30.59
C VAL A 290 5.86 35.21 -29.43
N GLU A 291 6.55 36.34 -29.58
CA GLU A 291 7.33 36.95 -28.49
C GLU A 291 6.44 37.34 -27.30
N THR A 292 5.34 38.03 -27.56
CA THR A 292 4.40 38.49 -26.52
C THR A 292 3.76 37.31 -25.78
N GLN A 293 3.30 36.30 -26.51
CA GLN A 293 2.68 35.11 -25.91
C GLN A 293 3.70 34.27 -25.15
N THR A 294 4.93 34.13 -25.66
CA THR A 294 6.00 33.41 -24.96
C THR A 294 6.39 34.11 -23.66
N ALA A 295 6.47 35.44 -23.66
CA ALA A 295 6.73 36.23 -22.46
C ALA A 295 5.60 36.08 -21.42
N SER A 296 4.34 36.15 -21.86
CA SER A 296 3.16 35.92 -21.01
C SER A 296 3.19 34.51 -20.39
N LEU A 297 3.44 33.47 -21.18
CA LEU A 297 3.53 32.09 -20.66
C LEU A 297 4.69 31.90 -19.68
N ASN A 298 5.83 32.56 -19.90
CA ASN A 298 6.94 32.53 -18.94
C ASN A 298 6.56 33.17 -17.60
N GLN A 299 5.84 34.29 -17.64
CA GLN A 299 5.35 34.94 -16.43
C GLN A 299 4.38 34.03 -15.67
N VAL A 300 3.41 33.43 -16.38
CA VAL A 300 2.46 32.46 -15.78
C VAL A 300 3.19 31.26 -15.18
N LEU A 301 4.19 30.70 -15.86
CA LEU A 301 5.00 29.60 -15.33
C LEU A 301 5.75 30.01 -14.05
N LEU A 302 6.30 31.22 -14.01
CA LEU A 302 7.01 31.73 -12.84
C LEU A 302 6.07 31.93 -11.66
N GLU A 303 4.92 32.58 -11.88
CA GLU A 303 3.88 32.78 -10.87
C GLU A 303 3.34 31.45 -10.34
N MET A 304 3.06 30.49 -11.23
CA MET A 304 2.63 29.16 -10.85
C MET A 304 3.68 28.45 -10.00
N HIS A 305 4.96 28.53 -10.36
CA HIS A 305 6.03 27.91 -9.58
C HIS A 305 6.13 28.54 -8.19
N VAL A 306 6.12 29.87 -8.08
CA VAL A 306 6.17 30.58 -6.80
C VAL A 306 4.97 30.22 -5.92
N ASN A 307 3.76 30.28 -6.47
CA ASN A 307 2.53 29.97 -5.73
C ASN A 307 2.46 28.50 -5.32
N ALA A 308 2.89 27.57 -6.19
CA ALA A 308 2.97 26.15 -5.88
C ALA A 308 3.93 25.90 -4.71
N THR A 309 5.10 26.51 -4.76
CA THR A 309 6.13 26.33 -3.73
C THR A 309 5.66 26.89 -2.39
N ALA A 310 5.00 28.04 -2.39
CA ALA A 310 4.41 28.63 -1.18
C ALA A 310 3.29 27.74 -0.60
N LEU A 311 2.35 27.29 -1.42
CA LEU A 311 1.24 26.43 -0.99
C LEU A 311 1.73 25.09 -0.43
N LEU A 312 2.72 24.47 -1.08
CA LEU A 312 3.30 23.20 -0.62
C LEU A 312 4.10 23.38 0.68
N ALA A 313 4.78 24.53 0.85
CA ALA A 313 5.49 24.84 2.09
C ALA A 313 4.55 25.12 3.27
N GLU A 314 3.38 25.70 3.03
CA GLU A 314 2.37 25.96 4.06
C GLU A 314 1.51 24.74 4.40
N PHE A 315 1.48 23.72 3.53
CA PHE A 315 0.63 22.54 3.70
C PHE A 315 0.84 21.82 5.04
N PRO A 316 2.09 21.53 5.50
CA PRO A 316 2.29 20.90 6.80
C PRO A 316 1.74 21.74 7.96
N ALA A 317 1.98 23.06 7.94
CA ALA A 317 1.52 23.98 8.98
C ALA A 317 -0.02 24.05 9.05
N ARG A 318 -0.68 24.08 7.89
CA ARG A 318 -2.15 24.01 7.82
C ARG A 318 -2.70 22.69 8.34
N MET A 319 -2.06 21.56 8.02
CA MET A 319 -2.49 20.26 8.54
C MET A 319 -2.34 20.18 10.06
N THR A 320 -1.26 20.73 10.62
CA THR A 320 -1.09 20.84 12.08
C THR A 320 -2.16 21.72 12.71
N ALA A 321 -2.52 22.85 12.08
CA ALA A 321 -3.57 23.73 12.59
C ALA A 321 -4.95 23.03 12.61
N ILE A 322 -5.29 22.29 11.56
CA ILE A 322 -6.53 21.49 11.50
C ILE A 322 -6.52 20.40 12.58
N GLN A 323 -5.38 19.77 12.83
CA GLN A 323 -5.26 18.77 13.88
C GLN A 323 -5.49 19.39 15.27
N VAL A 324 -4.90 20.56 15.54
CA VAL A 324 -5.12 21.28 16.80
C VAL A 324 -6.58 21.71 16.96
N GLU A 325 -7.22 22.18 15.90
CA GLU A 325 -8.65 22.55 15.92
C GLU A 325 -9.53 21.33 16.18
N ALA A 326 -9.22 20.18 15.57
CA ALA A 326 -9.92 18.93 15.83
C ALA A 326 -9.74 18.46 17.28
N GLU A 327 -8.52 18.53 17.82
CA GLU A 327 -8.25 18.21 19.23
C GLU A 327 -9.02 19.13 20.18
N GLN A 328 -9.11 20.42 19.87
CA GLN A 328 -9.90 21.39 20.65
C GLN A 328 -11.40 21.14 20.55
N ALA A 329 -11.91 20.79 19.36
CA ALA A 329 -13.32 20.45 19.17
C ALA A 329 -13.70 19.20 19.98
N ILE A 330 -12.84 18.16 19.96
CA ILE A 330 -13.00 16.96 20.78
C ILE A 330 -12.99 17.32 22.26
N ALA A 331 -12.04 18.15 22.71
CA ALA A 331 -11.97 18.60 24.10
C ALA A 331 -13.22 19.37 24.55
N ASN A 332 -13.86 20.12 23.64
CA ASN A 332 -15.07 20.88 23.90
C ASN A 332 -16.35 20.02 23.87
N GLU A 333 -16.36 18.92 23.10
CA GLU A 333 -17.50 18.00 23.01
C GLU A 333 -17.51 16.93 24.11
N ILE A 334 -16.39 16.64 24.77
CA ILE A 334 -16.37 15.78 25.95
C ILE A 334 -17.03 16.56 27.10
N PRO A 335 -18.26 16.21 27.54
CA PRO A 335 -18.79 16.82 28.75
C PRO A 335 -17.82 16.49 29.88
N HIS A 336 -17.35 17.52 30.60
CA HIS A 336 -16.61 17.33 31.84
C HIS A 336 -17.41 16.37 32.72
N ASN A 337 -17.01 15.10 32.75
CA ASN A 337 -17.61 14.11 33.62
C ASN A 337 -17.24 14.53 35.05
N PRO A 338 -18.19 14.92 35.91
CA PRO A 338 -17.91 15.42 37.25
C PRO A 338 -17.63 14.26 38.22
N LEU A 339 -16.71 13.35 37.86
CA LEU A 339 -16.22 12.29 38.74
C LEU A 339 -14.89 12.66 39.43
N GLN A 340 -14.46 13.92 39.36
CA GLN A 340 -13.43 14.49 40.24
C GLN A 340 -14.02 15.11 41.53
N VAL A 341 -15.07 14.50 42.10
CA VAL A 341 -15.52 14.80 43.45
C VAL A 341 -15.48 13.49 44.23
N HIS A 342 -14.73 13.48 45.33
CA HIS A 342 -14.37 12.36 46.21
C HIS A 342 -13.04 11.66 45.90
N ALA A 343 -11.96 12.46 46.03
CA ALA A 343 -10.77 12.00 46.75
C ALA A 343 -11.03 12.10 48.26
#